data_AF-A0A3M1VML3-F1
#
_entry.id   AF-A0A3M1VML3-F1
#
_cell.length_a   1.000
_cell.length_b   1.000
_cell.length_c   1.000
_cell.angle_alpha   90.00
_cell.angle_beta   90.00
_cell.angle_gamma   90.00
#
_symmetry.space_group_name_H-M   'P 1'
#
loop_
_entity.id
_entity.type
_entity.pdbx_description
1 polymer ?
#
loop_
_entity_poly.entity_id
_entity_poly.type
_entity_poly.pdbx_seq_one_letter_code
_entity_poly.pdbx_strand_id
1 'polypeptide(L)'
;MTEFNNMHIERSNRIKEDGRGQGVSLKHAVDLRYAATLEQAFEYRNRGYEPVECSFGDTSVVGPLKLDHHGVYSEEEPVSVKAARIAMQPDFKPVTRFVVTGLPDPDAVYALLVLSGNLEPDLNIAKAIAELDIDPVGINRTAEPYIRNAIFEMKQIASLDIEGYKQAINAGLTAFKPGEIPEELKQSALLFEELREVEAKDAIKEIKNDVAFVVSDAASRDIWHRDASLVVQYKPGQKVVTVSGCSEAAAKRLGKKSVYELLGDRGFDNFYSEIDAILGVSGSGGRSDIGGTPRGEHVNEESARKIFEALLKKIKL
;
A
#
# COMPACT_ATOMS: atom_id res chain seq x y z
N MET A 1 -18.84 -19.31 -14.88
CA MET A 1 -18.27 -17.94 -14.78
C MET A 1 -19.29 -16.91 -14.30
N THR A 2 -20.52 -16.88 -14.85
CA THR A 2 -21.56 -15.91 -14.44
C THR A 2 -22.16 -16.15 -13.04
N GLU A 3 -22.26 -17.40 -12.58
CA GLU A 3 -22.76 -17.72 -11.22
C GLU A 3 -21.75 -17.43 -10.11
N PHE A 4 -20.45 -17.55 -10.38
CA PHE A 4 -19.39 -17.17 -9.44
C PHE A 4 -19.36 -15.64 -9.27
N ASN A 5 -19.41 -14.88 -10.37
CA ASN A 5 -19.44 -13.41 -10.33
C ASN A 5 -20.68 -12.84 -9.62
N ASN A 6 -21.86 -13.45 -9.79
CA ASN A 6 -23.08 -12.99 -9.11
C ASN A 6 -23.05 -13.28 -7.60
N MET A 7 -22.46 -14.40 -7.16
CA MET A 7 -22.19 -14.65 -5.74
C MET A 7 -21.20 -13.64 -5.15
N HIS A 8 -20.18 -13.21 -5.91
CA HIS A 8 -19.19 -12.23 -5.45
C HIS A 8 -19.78 -10.84 -5.27
N ILE A 9 -20.63 -10.37 -6.18
CA ILE A 9 -21.28 -9.06 -6.06
C ILE A 9 -22.25 -9.05 -4.87
N GLU A 10 -23.09 -10.08 -4.71
CA GLU A 10 -24.03 -10.16 -3.58
C GLU A 10 -23.33 -10.36 -2.22
N ARG A 11 -22.22 -11.12 -2.16
CA ARG A 11 -21.46 -11.33 -0.90
C ARG A 11 -20.52 -10.19 -0.54
N SER A 12 -19.85 -9.55 -1.51
CA SER A 12 -19.09 -8.32 -1.27
C SER A 12 -20.02 -7.21 -0.79
N ASN A 13 -21.24 -7.13 -1.34
CA ASN A 13 -22.27 -6.20 -0.86
C ASN A 13 -22.75 -6.55 0.56
N ARG A 14 -22.91 -7.83 0.92
CA ARG A 14 -23.23 -8.23 2.31
C ARG A 14 -22.11 -7.93 3.30
N ILE A 15 -20.85 -8.20 2.97
CA ILE A 15 -19.70 -7.84 3.82
C ILE A 15 -19.62 -6.32 4.00
N LYS A 16 -19.94 -5.54 2.95
CA LYS A 16 -20.07 -4.07 3.02
C LYS A 16 -21.28 -3.58 3.81
N GLU A 17 -22.38 -4.35 3.87
CA GLU A 17 -23.58 -4.01 4.65
C GLU A 17 -23.40 -4.32 6.14
N ASP A 18 -22.83 -5.47 6.49
CA ASP A 18 -22.51 -5.83 7.89
C ASP A 18 -21.28 -5.06 8.43
N GLY A 19 -20.45 -4.52 7.53
CA GLY A 19 -19.31 -3.65 7.84
C GLY A 19 -19.67 -2.21 8.22
N ARG A 20 -20.93 -1.77 8.03
CA ARG A 20 -21.42 -0.47 8.52
C ARG A 20 -21.71 -0.56 10.02
N GLY A 21 -20.66 -0.81 10.79
CA GLY A 21 -20.72 -0.87 12.24
C GLY A 21 -21.32 0.41 12.81
N GLN A 22 -22.14 0.26 13.86
CA GLN A 22 -22.47 1.35 14.78
C GLN A 22 -21.15 2.07 15.14
N GLY A 23 -21.08 3.38 14.88
CA GLY A 23 -19.84 4.14 15.01
C GLY A 23 -19.17 3.88 16.36
N VAL A 24 -17.92 3.40 16.33
CA VAL A 24 -17.14 3.22 17.56
C VAL A 24 -16.85 4.60 18.12
N SER A 25 -17.31 4.88 19.35
CA SER A 25 -17.03 6.16 19.98
C SER A 25 -15.54 6.29 20.24
N LEU A 26 -14.93 7.33 19.67
CA LEU A 26 -13.55 7.71 19.99
C LEU A 26 -13.44 8.10 21.47
N LYS A 27 -12.32 7.72 22.09
CA LYS A 27 -11.94 8.17 23.44
C LYS A 27 -11.57 9.66 23.43
N HIS A 28 -10.94 10.12 22.35
CA HIS A 28 -10.55 11.51 22.15
C HIS A 28 -11.07 12.00 20.79
N ALA A 29 -11.73 13.16 20.78
CA ALA A 29 -12.17 13.80 19.55
C ALA A 29 -10.96 14.18 18.67
N VAL A 30 -11.01 13.79 17.40
CA VAL A 30 -9.97 14.07 16.40
C VAL A 30 -10.51 15.10 15.40
N ASP A 31 -9.87 16.27 15.33
CA ASP A 31 -10.08 17.29 14.30
C ASP A 31 -9.17 16.95 13.11
N LEU A 32 -9.74 16.23 12.15
CA LEU A 32 -9.06 15.77 10.95
C LEU A 32 -9.39 16.66 9.76
N ARG A 33 -8.36 17.04 9.00
CA ARG A 33 -8.50 17.78 7.74
C ARG A 33 -7.90 17.00 6.59
N TYR A 34 -8.59 17.04 5.45
CA TYR A 34 -8.08 16.52 4.19
C TYR A 34 -7.51 17.67 3.36
N ALA A 35 -6.27 17.52 2.89
CA ALA A 35 -5.61 18.45 1.98
C ALA A 35 -5.53 17.81 0.58
N ALA A 36 -6.20 18.40 -0.39
CA ALA A 36 -6.13 17.99 -1.79
C ALA A 36 -4.91 18.59 -2.52
N THR A 37 -4.30 19.64 -1.95
CA THR A 37 -3.13 20.32 -2.53
C THR A 37 -2.06 20.58 -1.49
N LEU A 38 -0.83 20.77 -1.97
CA LEU A 38 0.34 21.11 -1.15
C LEU A 38 0.11 22.39 -0.32
N GLU A 39 -0.50 23.41 -0.92
CA GLU A 39 -0.79 24.70 -0.28
C GLU A 39 -1.77 24.53 0.89
N GLN A 40 -2.81 23.71 0.70
CA GLN A 40 -3.77 23.39 1.76
C GLN A 40 -3.10 22.68 2.93
N ALA A 41 -2.22 21.71 2.65
CA ALA A 41 -1.48 21.00 3.68
C ALA A 41 -0.59 21.96 4.50
N PHE A 42 0.11 22.90 3.84
CA PHE A 42 0.87 23.94 4.55
C PHE A 42 -0.01 24.88 5.36
N GLU A 43 -1.17 25.29 4.84
CA GLU A 43 -2.12 26.14 5.57
C GLU A 43 -2.56 25.46 6.88
N TYR A 44 -2.98 24.19 6.80
CA TYR A 44 -3.37 23.43 7.98
C TYR A 44 -2.20 23.23 8.95
N ARG A 45 -1.01 22.87 8.46
CA ARG A 45 0.19 22.77 9.31
C ARG A 45 0.45 24.07 10.07
N ASN A 46 0.40 25.22 9.37
CA ASN A 46 0.62 26.53 9.98
C ASN A 46 -0.47 26.91 11.02
N ARG A 47 -1.66 26.30 10.93
CA ARG A 47 -2.75 26.41 11.91
C ARG A 47 -2.63 25.42 13.08
N GLY A 48 -1.54 24.67 13.15
CA GLY A 48 -1.20 23.75 14.23
C GLY A 48 -1.79 22.34 14.08
N TYR A 49 -2.09 21.90 12.86
CA TYR A 49 -2.39 20.50 12.57
C TYR A 49 -1.10 19.72 12.33
N GLU A 50 -0.98 18.50 12.85
CA GLU A 50 0.13 17.60 12.55
C GLU A 50 -0.13 16.89 11.21
N PRO A 51 0.73 17.08 10.19
CA PRO A 51 0.65 16.31 8.95
C PRO A 51 1.05 14.85 9.17
N VAL A 52 0.29 13.93 8.58
CA VAL A 52 0.58 12.49 8.56
C VAL A 52 0.51 12.01 7.11
N GLU A 53 1.59 11.43 6.61
CA GLU A 53 1.72 10.95 5.23
C GLU A 53 1.34 12.01 4.17
N CYS A 54 1.72 13.26 4.42
CA CYS A 54 1.34 14.40 3.59
C CYS A 54 2.35 14.66 2.47
N SER A 55 2.42 13.74 1.50
CA SER A 55 3.29 13.85 0.33
C SER A 55 2.55 14.27 -0.95
N PHE A 56 3.12 15.23 -1.68
CA PHE A 56 2.61 15.77 -2.94
C PHE A 56 3.73 15.77 -3.99
N GLY A 57 3.77 14.72 -4.81
CA GLY A 57 4.87 14.55 -5.77
C GLY A 57 6.18 14.27 -5.02
N ASP A 58 7.15 15.15 -5.18
CA ASP A 58 8.47 15.07 -4.51
C ASP A 58 8.55 15.90 -3.23
N THR A 59 7.44 16.56 -2.84
CA THR A 59 7.40 17.46 -1.69
C THR A 59 6.54 16.88 -0.58
N SER A 60 7.12 16.78 0.61
CA SER A 60 6.43 16.36 1.84
C SER A 60 6.20 17.54 2.77
N VAL A 61 4.98 17.65 3.30
CA VAL A 61 4.64 18.62 4.35
C VAL A 61 4.73 17.92 5.69
N VAL A 62 5.74 18.25 6.48
CA VAL A 62 5.97 17.65 7.80
C VAL A 62 5.73 18.65 8.94
N GLY A 63 5.20 18.16 10.06
CA GLY A 63 5.06 18.89 11.32
C GLY A 63 6.21 18.59 12.29
N PRO A 64 6.07 19.02 13.56
CA PRO A 64 7.03 18.72 14.62
C PRO A 64 7.35 17.23 14.80
N LEU A 65 6.41 16.32 14.53
CA LEU A 65 6.63 14.88 14.70
C LEU A 65 7.28 14.21 13.48
N LYS A 66 7.37 14.92 12.34
CA LYS A 66 7.97 14.43 11.09
C LYS A 66 7.42 13.06 10.66
N LEU A 67 6.11 12.99 10.47
CA LEU A 67 5.35 11.78 10.11
C LEU A 67 5.15 11.70 8.59
N ASP A 68 6.23 11.41 7.89
CA ASP A 68 6.23 11.06 6.47
C ASP A 68 7.48 10.21 6.19
N HIS A 69 7.38 9.33 5.20
CA HIS A 69 8.48 8.50 4.70
C HIS A 69 8.52 8.45 3.16
N HIS A 70 7.97 9.47 2.50
CA HIS A 70 8.03 9.64 1.06
C HIS A 70 9.11 10.64 0.62
N GLY A 71 9.53 10.57 -0.65
CA GLY A 71 10.45 11.54 -1.25
C GLY A 71 11.76 11.66 -0.46
N VAL A 72 12.08 12.89 -0.02
CA VAL A 72 13.28 13.19 0.78
C VAL A 72 13.29 12.53 2.17
N TYR A 73 12.15 12.00 2.61
CA TYR A 73 12.01 11.27 3.87
C TYR A 73 11.97 9.74 3.67
N SER A 74 12.26 9.23 2.47
CA SER A 74 12.20 7.78 2.18
C SER A 74 13.15 6.88 2.97
N GLU A 75 14.15 7.48 3.63
CA GLU A 75 15.06 6.78 4.55
C GLU A 75 14.63 6.88 6.03
N GLU A 76 13.54 7.60 6.33
CA GLU A 76 13.03 7.75 7.69
C GLU A 76 12.34 6.48 8.21
N GLU A 77 12.24 6.39 9.53
CA GLU A 77 11.44 5.37 10.20
C GLU A 77 9.98 5.42 9.72
N PRO A 78 9.35 4.26 9.39
CA PRO A 78 7.96 4.18 8.95
C PRO A 78 6.98 4.84 9.94
N VAL A 79 5.90 5.43 9.44
CA VAL A 79 5.07 6.34 10.21
C VAL A 79 4.33 5.62 11.34
N SER A 80 3.83 4.40 11.14
CA SER A 80 3.22 3.62 12.24
C SER A 80 4.20 3.31 13.36
N VAL A 81 5.45 2.95 13.04
CA VAL A 81 6.49 2.60 14.01
C VAL A 81 6.92 3.83 14.80
N LYS A 82 7.17 4.95 14.09
CA LYS A 82 7.50 6.24 14.70
C LYS A 82 6.38 6.70 15.63
N ALA A 83 5.12 6.61 15.20
CA ALA A 83 3.96 6.97 16.01
C ALA A 83 3.83 6.13 17.29
N ALA A 84 3.95 4.79 17.19
CA ALA A 84 3.94 3.90 18.35
C ALA A 84 5.04 4.25 19.35
N ARG A 85 6.27 4.47 18.86
CA ARG A 85 7.41 4.83 19.70
C ARG A 85 7.23 6.18 20.38
N ILE A 86 6.67 7.18 19.69
CA ILE A 86 6.35 8.49 20.28
C ILE A 86 5.29 8.35 21.36
N ALA A 87 4.19 7.63 21.09
CA ALA A 87 3.09 7.48 22.04
C ALA A 87 3.44 6.67 23.30
N MET A 88 4.48 5.84 23.23
CA MET A 88 5.02 5.11 24.38
C MET A 88 5.89 5.98 25.32
N GLN A 89 6.19 7.23 24.97
CA GLN A 89 7.01 8.10 25.82
C GLN A 89 6.22 8.53 27.08
N PRO A 90 6.83 8.54 28.28
CA PRO A 90 6.12 8.85 29.53
C PRO A 90 5.48 10.24 29.58
N ASP A 91 6.04 11.19 28.83
CA ASP A 91 5.61 12.59 28.76
C ASP A 91 4.80 12.91 27.51
N PHE A 92 4.47 11.90 26.70
CA PHE A 92 3.65 12.08 25.51
C PHE A 92 2.27 12.62 25.88
N LYS A 93 1.82 13.60 25.09
CA LYS A 93 0.46 14.15 25.15
C LYS A 93 -0.26 13.84 23.85
N PRO A 94 -1.49 13.31 23.89
CA PRO A 94 -2.25 13.02 22.69
C PRO A 94 -2.37 14.23 21.75
N VAL A 95 -2.16 13.98 20.45
CA VAL A 95 -2.39 14.95 19.38
C VAL A 95 -3.82 14.81 18.89
N THR A 96 -4.56 15.92 18.79
CA THR A 96 -5.98 15.90 18.43
C THR A 96 -6.28 16.57 17.09
N ARG A 97 -5.30 17.18 16.45
CA ARG A 97 -5.46 17.95 15.21
C ARG A 97 -4.50 17.41 14.16
N PHE A 98 -5.03 16.80 13.10
CA PHE A 98 -4.22 16.22 12.04
C PHE A 98 -4.64 16.71 10.65
N VAL A 99 -3.69 16.77 9.73
CA VAL A 99 -3.94 16.93 8.30
C VAL A 99 -3.40 15.71 7.57
N VAL A 100 -4.16 15.23 6.59
CA VAL A 100 -3.84 14.06 5.77
C VAL A 100 -4.09 14.35 4.30
N THR A 101 -3.54 13.52 3.42
CA THR A 101 -3.80 13.51 1.98
C THR A 101 -3.89 12.07 1.47
N GLY A 102 -4.14 11.90 0.17
CA GLY A 102 -4.15 10.58 -0.47
C GLY A 102 -5.26 9.66 0.03
N LEU A 103 -5.11 8.37 -0.27
CA LEU A 103 -6.01 7.34 0.24
C LEU A 103 -5.64 7.03 1.70
N PRO A 104 -6.61 6.73 2.57
CA PRO A 104 -6.29 6.24 3.90
C PRO A 104 -5.63 4.86 3.80
N ASP A 105 -4.36 4.77 4.18
CA ASP A 105 -3.63 3.52 4.28
C ASP A 105 -3.46 3.09 5.76
N PRO A 106 -3.08 1.82 6.01
CA PRO A 106 -2.83 1.32 7.35
C PRO A 106 -1.80 2.12 8.17
N ASP A 107 -0.74 2.63 7.52
CA ASP A 107 0.39 3.31 8.19
C ASP A 107 -0.06 4.66 8.77
N ALA A 108 -0.72 5.47 7.93
CA ALA A 108 -1.29 6.75 8.32
C ALA A 108 -2.39 6.58 9.38
N VAL A 109 -3.33 5.66 9.18
CA VAL A 109 -4.47 5.49 10.09
C VAL A 109 -4.04 4.96 11.46
N TYR A 110 -3.10 4.01 11.50
CA TYR A 110 -2.54 3.53 12.75
C TYR A 110 -1.86 4.67 13.52
N ALA A 111 -1.05 5.49 12.84
CA ALA A 111 -0.39 6.63 13.46
C ALA A 111 -1.38 7.64 14.05
N LEU A 112 -2.45 7.99 13.31
CA LEU A 112 -3.52 8.88 13.81
C LEU A 112 -4.16 8.32 15.09
N LEU A 113 -4.52 7.04 15.08
CA LEU A 113 -5.22 6.39 16.19
C LEU A 113 -4.35 6.32 17.45
N VAL A 114 -3.08 5.98 17.29
CA VAL A 114 -2.13 5.88 18.40
C VAL A 114 -1.77 7.26 18.95
N LEU A 115 -1.42 8.22 18.09
CA LEU A 115 -1.03 9.57 18.52
C LEU A 115 -2.20 10.34 19.13
N SER A 116 -3.43 10.05 18.72
CA SER A 116 -4.63 10.63 19.36
C SER A 116 -5.01 9.97 20.68
N GLY A 117 -4.32 8.92 21.10
CA GLY A 117 -4.65 8.15 22.31
C GLY A 117 -5.95 7.34 22.18
N ASN A 118 -6.45 7.14 20.97
CA ASN A 118 -7.62 6.32 20.68
C ASN A 118 -7.26 4.83 20.54
N LEU A 119 -5.98 4.52 20.41
CA LEU A 119 -5.43 3.16 20.37
C LEU A 119 -4.18 3.09 21.25
N GLU A 120 -4.06 2.02 22.03
CA GLU A 120 -2.82 1.76 22.78
C GLU A 120 -1.69 1.40 21.79
N PRO A 121 -0.48 1.95 21.93
CA PRO A 121 0.62 1.67 21.02
C PRO A 121 1.10 0.22 21.14
N ASP A 122 1.36 -0.43 20.00
CA ASP A 122 1.90 -1.79 19.91
C ASP A 122 2.94 -1.86 18.77
N LEU A 123 4.21 -2.02 19.14
CA LEU A 123 5.31 -2.04 18.18
C LEU A 123 5.30 -3.26 17.25
N ASN A 124 4.69 -4.38 17.63
CA ASN A 124 4.59 -5.55 16.76
C ASN A 124 3.57 -5.30 15.65
N ILE A 125 2.42 -4.71 15.99
CA ILE A 125 1.40 -4.30 15.00
C ILE A 125 1.98 -3.22 14.07
N ALA A 126 2.63 -2.19 14.63
CA ALA A 126 3.24 -1.12 13.84
C ALA A 126 4.29 -1.65 12.84
N LYS A 127 5.20 -2.54 13.28
CA LYS A 127 6.20 -3.13 12.38
C LYS A 127 5.56 -3.97 11.27
N ALA A 128 4.51 -4.74 11.57
CA ALA A 128 3.81 -5.52 10.56
C ALA A 128 3.14 -4.64 9.50
N ILE A 129 2.57 -3.50 9.91
CA ILE A 129 2.02 -2.50 9.00
C ILE A 129 3.13 -1.97 8.09
N ALA A 130 4.23 -1.51 8.67
CA ALA A 130 5.37 -0.96 7.93
C ALA A 130 6.00 -1.96 6.95
N GLU A 131 6.15 -3.23 7.34
CA GLU A 131 6.67 -4.28 6.47
C GLU A 131 5.78 -4.54 5.26
N LEU A 132 4.45 -4.52 5.45
CA LEU A 132 3.48 -4.69 4.37
C LEU A 132 3.42 -3.47 3.44
N ASP A 133 3.64 -2.27 3.97
CA ASP A 133 3.67 -1.06 3.18
C ASP A 133 4.91 -0.99 2.26
N ILE A 134 6.11 -1.23 2.84
CA ILE A 134 7.39 -1.08 2.14
C ILE A 134 7.65 -2.22 1.14
N ASP A 135 7.57 -3.46 1.61
CA ASP A 135 7.92 -4.67 0.83
C ASP A 135 7.13 -5.92 1.28
N PRO A 136 5.84 -6.03 0.86
CA PRO A 136 4.95 -7.11 1.28
C PRO A 136 5.31 -8.49 0.70
N VAL A 137 6.27 -8.57 -0.23
CA VAL A 137 6.52 -9.77 -1.03
C VAL A 137 7.08 -10.91 -0.19
N GLY A 138 6.35 -12.03 -0.12
CA GLY A 138 6.75 -13.19 0.68
C GLY A 138 6.36 -13.10 2.16
N ILE A 139 5.62 -12.08 2.59
CA ILE A 139 4.97 -12.06 3.91
C ILE A 139 3.70 -12.90 3.90
N ASN A 140 3.50 -13.70 4.95
CA ASN A 140 2.23 -14.38 5.18
C ASN A 140 1.21 -13.42 5.80
N ARG A 141 0.39 -12.80 4.95
CA ARG A 141 -0.68 -11.88 5.35
C ARG A 141 -1.79 -12.51 6.18
N THR A 142 -1.89 -13.84 6.25
CA THR A 142 -2.91 -14.53 7.05
C THR A 142 -2.49 -14.79 8.50
N ALA A 143 -1.24 -14.52 8.85
CA ALA A 143 -0.71 -14.68 10.20
C ALA A 143 -0.80 -13.37 11.01
N GLU A 144 -0.87 -13.46 12.33
CA GLU A 144 -0.64 -12.29 13.20
C GLU A 144 0.85 -11.87 13.12
N PRO A 145 1.17 -10.56 13.10
CA PRO A 145 0.24 -9.42 13.19
C PRO A 145 -0.41 -8.99 11.86
N TYR A 146 0.05 -9.54 10.74
CA TYR A 146 -0.26 -9.10 9.37
C TYR A 146 -1.74 -9.19 8.96
N ILE A 147 -2.48 -10.17 9.50
CA ILE A 147 -3.91 -10.35 9.21
C ILE A 147 -4.77 -9.13 9.59
N ARG A 148 -4.24 -8.25 10.43
CA ARG A 148 -4.89 -6.98 10.79
C ARG A 148 -4.98 -6.03 9.60
N ASN A 149 -4.01 -6.02 8.70
CA ASN A 149 -4.11 -5.22 7.47
C ASN A 149 -5.24 -5.75 6.57
N ALA A 150 -5.42 -7.07 6.49
CA ALA A 150 -6.55 -7.66 5.77
C ALA A 150 -7.90 -7.26 6.39
N ILE A 151 -8.00 -7.24 7.73
CA ILE A 151 -9.19 -6.77 8.45
C ILE A 151 -9.47 -5.29 8.15
N PHE A 152 -8.43 -4.46 8.15
CA PHE A 152 -8.53 -3.04 7.82
C PHE A 152 -9.02 -2.83 6.38
N GLU A 153 -8.35 -3.46 5.42
CA GLU A 153 -8.65 -3.38 3.99
C GLU A 153 -10.07 -3.87 3.67
N MET A 154 -10.52 -4.95 4.30
CA MET A 154 -11.87 -5.50 4.15
C MET A 154 -12.95 -4.52 4.65
N LYS A 155 -12.67 -3.74 5.70
CA LYS A 155 -13.65 -2.85 6.34
C LYS A 155 -13.63 -1.43 5.79
N GLN A 156 -12.52 -0.98 5.23
CA GLN A 156 -12.44 0.37 4.68
C GLN A 156 -13.11 0.45 3.31
N ILE A 157 -13.66 1.63 3.02
CA ILE A 157 -14.05 2.01 1.67
C ILE A 157 -13.06 3.08 1.24
N ALA A 158 -12.27 2.79 0.23
CA ALA A 158 -11.29 3.72 -0.31
C ALA A 158 -12.01 4.94 -0.91
N SER A 159 -11.82 6.10 -0.29
CA SER A 159 -12.23 7.41 -0.83
C SER A 159 -11.13 8.44 -0.59
N LEU A 160 -10.91 9.31 -1.58
CA LEU A 160 -9.94 10.40 -1.56
C LEU A 160 -10.54 11.66 -0.92
N ASP A 161 -11.10 11.51 0.28
CA ASP A 161 -11.73 12.59 1.02
C ASP A 161 -11.74 12.33 2.53
N ILE A 162 -12.29 13.30 3.27
CA ILE A 162 -12.39 13.23 4.72
C ILE A 162 -13.32 12.12 5.22
N GLU A 163 -14.35 11.75 4.46
CA GLU A 163 -15.28 10.69 4.85
C GLU A 163 -14.63 9.31 4.69
N GLY A 164 -13.80 9.12 3.66
CA GLY A 164 -12.94 7.94 3.52
C GLY A 164 -12.04 7.74 4.73
N TYR A 165 -11.36 8.80 5.18
CA TYR A 165 -10.54 8.75 6.39
C TYR A 165 -11.33 8.46 7.66
N LYS A 166 -12.53 9.04 7.84
CA LYS A 166 -13.39 8.73 9.00
C LYS A 166 -13.81 7.26 9.02
N GLN A 167 -14.12 6.68 7.85
CA GLN A 167 -14.43 5.26 7.74
C GLN A 167 -13.20 4.40 8.03
N ALA A 168 -12.04 4.78 7.51
CA ALA A 168 -10.79 4.09 7.76
C ALA A 168 -10.38 4.14 9.24
N ILE A 169 -10.62 5.24 9.96
CA ILE A 169 -10.44 5.33 11.42
C ILE A 169 -11.27 4.26 12.14
N ASN A 170 -12.54 4.05 11.76
CA ASN A 170 -13.38 3.00 12.34
C ASN A 170 -12.85 1.59 12.01
N ALA A 171 -12.38 1.38 10.78
CA ALA A 171 -11.74 0.13 10.39
C ALA A 171 -10.47 -0.12 11.21
N GLY A 172 -9.63 0.89 11.41
CA GLY A 172 -8.39 0.83 12.17
C GLY A 172 -8.60 0.56 13.65
N LEU A 173 -9.62 1.15 14.29
CA LEU A 173 -9.99 0.82 15.68
C LEU A 173 -10.37 -0.65 15.87
N THR A 174 -10.89 -1.27 14.82
CA THR A 174 -11.25 -2.69 14.84
C THR A 174 -10.03 -3.56 14.54
N ALA A 175 -9.30 -3.24 13.48
CA ALA A 175 -8.18 -4.02 12.97
C ALA A 175 -6.96 -4.00 13.91
N PHE A 176 -6.61 -2.83 14.42
CA PHE A 176 -5.32 -2.59 15.07
C PHE A 176 -5.41 -2.59 16.60
N LYS A 177 -6.58 -2.89 17.18
CA LYS A 177 -6.76 -3.02 18.62
C LYS A 177 -5.84 -4.12 19.18
N PRO A 178 -4.92 -3.79 20.11
CA PRO A 178 -4.08 -4.81 20.73
C PRO A 178 -4.91 -5.88 21.45
N GLY A 179 -4.39 -7.10 21.48
CA GLY A 179 -5.07 -8.27 22.05
C GLY A 179 -5.70 -9.18 20.98
N GLU A 180 -6.51 -10.13 21.43
CA GLU A 180 -7.06 -11.18 20.58
C GLU A 180 -8.05 -10.64 19.55
N ILE A 181 -7.89 -11.05 18.29
CA ILE A 181 -8.85 -10.78 17.21
C ILE A 181 -10.03 -11.74 17.37
N PRO A 182 -11.29 -11.25 17.38
CA PRO A 182 -12.46 -12.12 17.39
C PRO A 182 -12.42 -13.15 16.24
N GLU A 183 -12.67 -14.42 16.54
CA GLU A 183 -12.51 -15.51 15.56
C GLU A 183 -13.36 -15.30 14.29
N GLU A 184 -14.59 -14.79 14.42
CA GLU A 184 -15.44 -14.46 13.26
C GLU A 184 -14.80 -13.42 12.32
N LEU A 185 -14.15 -12.42 12.91
CA LEU A 185 -13.47 -11.36 12.17
C LEU A 185 -12.22 -11.90 11.47
N LYS A 186 -11.49 -12.79 12.16
CA LYS A 186 -10.34 -13.50 11.61
C LYS A 186 -10.74 -14.38 10.42
N GLN A 187 -11.81 -15.16 10.55
CA GLN A 187 -12.31 -16.00 9.45
C GLN A 187 -12.77 -15.17 8.24
N SER A 188 -13.41 -14.03 8.48
CA SER A 188 -13.79 -13.09 7.42
C SER A 188 -12.58 -12.53 6.68
N ALA A 189 -11.52 -12.18 7.41
CA ALA A 189 -10.27 -11.71 6.82
C ALA A 189 -9.51 -12.81 6.04
N LEU A 190 -9.54 -14.06 6.51
CA LEU A 190 -8.97 -15.19 5.77
C LEU A 190 -9.69 -15.39 4.43
N LEU A 191 -11.03 -15.35 4.43
CA LEU A 191 -11.81 -15.44 3.20
C LEU A 191 -11.51 -14.25 2.26
N PHE A 192 -11.38 -13.04 2.80
CA PHE A 192 -11.00 -11.87 2.02
C PHE A 192 -9.63 -12.03 1.35
N GLU A 193 -8.63 -12.53 2.07
CA GLU A 193 -7.30 -12.80 1.50
C GLU A 193 -7.34 -13.92 0.45
N GLU A 194 -8.12 -14.98 0.66
CA GLU A 194 -8.31 -16.06 -0.32
C GLU A 194 -8.90 -15.51 -1.64
N LEU A 195 -9.90 -14.64 -1.53
CA LEU A 195 -10.51 -13.97 -2.69
C LEU A 195 -9.50 -13.07 -3.41
N ARG A 196 -8.72 -12.26 -2.68
CA ARG A 196 -7.65 -11.46 -3.30
C ARG A 196 -6.66 -12.34 -4.04
N GLU A 197 -6.30 -13.49 -3.48
CA GLU A 197 -5.35 -14.42 -4.10
C GLU A 197 -5.91 -15.02 -5.39
N VAL A 198 -7.18 -15.41 -5.43
CA VAL A 198 -7.84 -15.90 -6.65
C VAL A 198 -7.88 -14.79 -7.72
N GLU A 199 -8.36 -13.60 -7.38
CA GLU A 199 -8.45 -12.46 -8.31
C GLU A 199 -7.06 -12.06 -8.86
N ALA A 200 -6.04 -12.06 -8.00
CA ALA A 200 -4.68 -11.77 -8.41
C ALA A 200 -4.15 -12.82 -9.39
N LYS A 201 -4.37 -14.12 -9.14
CA LYS A 201 -3.91 -15.19 -10.03
C LYS A 201 -4.60 -15.14 -11.39
N ASP A 202 -5.91 -14.85 -11.43
CA ASP A 202 -6.68 -14.72 -12.67
C ASP A 202 -6.25 -13.51 -13.53
N ALA A 203 -5.60 -12.51 -12.91
CA ALA A 203 -5.05 -11.36 -13.61
C ALA A 203 -3.75 -11.68 -14.39
N ILE A 204 -3.06 -12.77 -14.07
CA ILE A 204 -1.84 -13.19 -14.76
C ILE A 204 -2.23 -13.68 -16.15
N LYS A 205 -1.67 -13.03 -17.19
CA LYS A 205 -1.91 -13.40 -18.59
C LYS A 205 -0.85 -14.34 -19.13
N GLU A 206 0.38 -14.19 -18.67
CA GLU A 206 1.51 -14.99 -19.13
C GLU A 206 2.62 -14.99 -18.08
N ILE A 207 3.33 -16.12 -17.95
CA ILE A 207 4.60 -16.20 -17.23
C ILE A 207 5.62 -16.84 -18.16
N LYS A 208 6.76 -16.18 -18.35
CA LYS A 208 7.86 -16.68 -19.18
C LYS A 208 9.19 -16.26 -18.58
N ASN A 209 10.16 -17.17 -18.51
CA ASN A 209 11.50 -16.90 -17.99
C ASN A 209 11.49 -16.18 -16.63
N ASP A 210 10.60 -16.58 -15.72
CA ASP A 210 10.45 -15.97 -14.38
C ASP A 210 10.04 -14.47 -14.40
N VAL A 211 9.41 -14.04 -15.51
CA VAL A 211 8.72 -12.76 -15.69
C VAL A 211 7.24 -13.00 -15.87
N ALA A 212 6.39 -12.31 -15.11
CA ALA A 212 4.93 -12.34 -15.28
C ALA A 212 4.43 -11.08 -16.02
N PHE A 213 3.48 -11.28 -16.93
CA PHE A 213 2.66 -10.22 -17.53
C PHE A 213 1.27 -10.26 -16.92
N VAL A 214 0.83 -9.14 -16.34
CA VAL A 214 -0.38 -9.03 -15.54
C VAL A 214 -1.24 -7.87 -16.04
N VAL A 215 -2.56 -8.07 -16.09
CA VAL A 215 -3.53 -7.01 -16.40
C VAL A 215 -4.53 -6.90 -15.25
N SER A 216 -4.36 -5.90 -14.39
CA SER A 216 -5.22 -5.65 -13.22
C SER A 216 -4.93 -4.28 -12.61
N ASP A 217 -5.95 -3.63 -12.03
CA ASP A 217 -5.79 -2.43 -11.20
C ASP A 217 -5.44 -2.76 -9.73
N ALA A 218 -5.49 -4.03 -9.34
CA ALA A 218 -5.23 -4.46 -7.96
C ALA A 218 -3.75 -4.29 -7.56
N ALA A 219 -3.51 -4.03 -6.28
CA ALA A 219 -2.16 -3.96 -5.70
C ALA A 219 -1.75 -5.32 -5.11
N SER A 220 -1.56 -6.34 -5.97
CA SER A 220 -1.32 -7.74 -5.55
C SER A 220 0.07 -8.28 -5.92
N ARG A 221 1.07 -7.39 -5.94
CA ARG A 221 2.47 -7.75 -6.27
C ARG A 221 3.04 -8.83 -5.34
N ASP A 222 2.62 -8.86 -4.09
CA ASP A 222 2.98 -9.87 -3.08
C ASP A 222 2.55 -11.28 -3.48
N ILE A 223 1.48 -11.40 -4.26
CA ILE A 223 0.98 -12.67 -4.80
C ILE A 223 1.71 -13.01 -6.10
N TRP A 224 1.78 -12.09 -7.06
CA TRP A 224 2.42 -12.36 -8.36
C TRP A 224 3.90 -12.69 -8.25
N HIS A 225 4.60 -12.09 -7.28
CA HIS A 225 6.01 -12.41 -7.07
C HIS A 225 6.27 -13.80 -6.52
N ARG A 226 5.25 -14.53 -6.04
CA ARG A 226 5.38 -15.96 -5.70
C ARG A 226 5.64 -16.80 -6.95
N ASP A 227 5.09 -16.39 -8.09
CA ASP A 227 5.22 -17.12 -9.35
C ASP A 227 6.39 -16.59 -10.21
N ALA A 228 6.70 -15.28 -10.13
CA ALA A 228 7.73 -14.64 -10.96
C ALA A 228 8.67 -13.70 -10.19
N SER A 229 9.96 -13.68 -10.50
CA SER A 229 10.91 -12.71 -9.91
C SER A 229 10.69 -11.28 -10.43
N LEU A 230 10.18 -11.13 -11.65
CA LEU A 230 9.85 -9.84 -12.25
C LEU A 230 8.37 -9.82 -12.68
N VAL A 231 7.71 -8.68 -12.54
CA VAL A 231 6.31 -8.49 -12.91
C VAL A 231 6.18 -7.23 -13.76
N VAL A 232 5.47 -7.33 -14.87
CA VAL A 232 5.01 -6.20 -15.68
C VAL A 232 3.48 -6.15 -15.59
N GLN A 233 2.97 -5.15 -14.90
CA GLN A 233 1.54 -4.94 -14.65
C GLN A 233 1.03 -3.78 -15.51
N TYR A 234 0.00 -4.03 -16.30
CA TYR A 234 -0.84 -2.98 -16.88
C TYR A 234 -2.09 -2.74 -16.01
N LYS A 235 -2.33 -1.49 -15.64
CA LYS A 235 -3.47 -1.05 -14.82
C LYS A 235 -4.50 -0.35 -15.71
N PRO A 236 -5.55 -1.06 -16.18
CA PRO A 236 -6.46 -0.52 -17.20
C PRO A 236 -7.28 0.68 -16.74
N GLY A 237 -7.67 0.76 -15.47
CA GLY A 237 -8.41 1.89 -14.91
C GLY A 237 -7.57 3.16 -14.82
N GLN A 238 -6.26 3.03 -14.55
CA GLN A 238 -5.32 4.14 -14.49
C GLN A 238 -4.61 4.42 -15.81
N LYS A 239 -4.64 3.47 -16.76
CA LYS A 239 -3.88 3.49 -18.01
C LYS A 239 -2.38 3.67 -17.78
N VAL A 240 -1.83 2.95 -16.80
CA VAL A 240 -0.38 2.99 -16.48
C VAL A 240 0.23 1.60 -16.49
N VAL A 241 1.55 1.53 -16.63
CA VAL A 241 2.33 0.31 -16.45
C VAL A 241 3.19 0.45 -15.19
N THR A 242 3.24 -0.63 -14.41
CA THR A 242 4.18 -0.79 -13.30
C THR A 242 5.08 -1.98 -13.61
N VAL A 243 6.39 -1.80 -13.45
CA VAL A 243 7.37 -2.89 -13.45
C VAL A 243 7.88 -3.07 -12.03
N SER A 244 7.92 -4.29 -11.53
CA SER A 244 8.45 -4.59 -10.20
C SER A 244 9.30 -5.85 -10.23
N GLY A 245 10.26 -5.91 -9.32
CA GLY A 245 11.14 -7.05 -9.14
C GLY A 245 11.24 -7.41 -7.67
N CYS A 246 11.56 -8.67 -7.38
CA CYS A 246 11.89 -9.07 -6.01
C CYS A 246 13.11 -8.25 -5.52
N SER A 247 12.94 -7.51 -4.42
CA SER A 247 14.07 -6.98 -3.65
C SER A 247 14.97 -8.13 -3.16
N GLU A 248 16.16 -7.84 -2.64
CA GLU A 248 17.01 -8.89 -2.04
C GLU A 248 16.29 -9.61 -0.88
N ALA A 249 15.56 -8.86 -0.06
CA ALA A 249 14.80 -9.41 1.06
C ALA A 249 13.63 -10.27 0.57
N ALA A 250 12.88 -9.82 -0.43
CA ALA A 250 11.80 -10.57 -1.06
C ALA A 250 12.31 -11.86 -1.73
N ALA A 251 13.40 -11.74 -2.50
CA ALA A 251 14.06 -12.87 -3.16
C ALA A 251 14.50 -13.93 -2.15
N LYS A 252 15.11 -13.51 -1.03
CA LYS A 252 15.47 -14.41 0.06
C LYS A 252 14.25 -15.08 0.71
N ARG A 253 13.17 -14.33 0.95
CA ARG A 253 11.91 -14.88 1.52
C ARG A 253 11.28 -15.93 0.62
N LEU A 254 11.34 -15.73 -0.70
CA LEU A 254 10.69 -16.59 -1.70
C LEU A 254 11.61 -17.65 -2.31
N GLY A 255 12.91 -17.62 -2.04
CA GLY A 255 13.89 -18.48 -2.72
C GLY A 255 13.99 -18.19 -4.23
N LYS A 256 13.87 -16.92 -4.61
CA LYS A 256 13.92 -16.42 -5.99
C LYS A 256 15.19 -15.60 -6.25
N LYS A 257 15.41 -15.20 -7.50
CA LYS A 257 16.46 -14.22 -7.84
C LYS A 257 15.95 -12.81 -7.57
N SER A 258 16.80 -11.96 -7.03
CA SER A 258 16.51 -10.54 -6.89
C SER A 258 16.57 -9.81 -8.23
N VAL A 259 15.94 -8.63 -8.30
CA VAL A 259 16.07 -7.72 -9.44
C VAL A 259 17.53 -7.37 -9.74
N TYR A 260 18.37 -7.30 -8.70
CA TYR A 260 19.79 -6.96 -8.81
C TYR A 260 20.63 -8.08 -9.42
N GLU A 261 20.27 -9.34 -9.15
CA GLU A 261 20.88 -10.50 -9.81
C GLU A 261 20.46 -10.61 -11.28
N LEU A 262 19.23 -10.17 -11.61
CA LEU A 262 18.67 -10.31 -12.95
C LEU A 262 19.06 -9.15 -13.89
N LEU A 263 19.12 -7.92 -13.38
CA LEU A 263 19.32 -6.70 -14.16
C LEU A 263 20.62 -5.96 -13.81
N GLY A 264 21.41 -6.46 -12.86
CA GLY A 264 22.64 -5.85 -12.37
C GLY A 264 22.43 -5.02 -11.09
N ASP A 265 23.54 -4.55 -10.52
CA ASP A 265 23.63 -3.81 -9.24
C ASP A 265 22.69 -2.60 -9.10
N ARG A 266 22.27 -1.98 -10.20
CA ARG A 266 21.32 -0.86 -10.21
C ARG A 266 19.86 -1.26 -10.51
N GLY A 267 19.55 -2.55 -10.62
CA GLY A 267 18.20 -3.06 -10.86
C GLY A 267 17.56 -2.45 -12.12
N PHE A 268 16.34 -1.90 -11.99
CA PHE A 268 15.61 -1.28 -13.09
C PHE A 268 16.25 0.01 -13.65
N ASP A 269 17.19 0.65 -12.95
CA ASP A 269 17.92 1.80 -13.50
C ASP A 269 18.72 1.40 -14.76
N ASN A 270 19.09 0.11 -14.89
CA ASN A 270 19.72 -0.45 -16.09
C ASN A 270 18.72 -0.72 -17.25
N PHE A 271 17.43 -0.44 -17.03
CA PHE A 271 16.33 -0.75 -17.93
C PHE A 271 15.41 0.46 -18.23
N TYR A 272 15.37 1.50 -17.39
CA TYR A 272 14.46 2.64 -17.59
C TYR A 272 14.59 3.33 -18.96
N SER A 273 15.78 3.43 -19.53
CA SER A 273 15.95 3.98 -20.88
C SER A 273 15.23 3.16 -21.97
N GLU A 274 15.11 1.85 -21.79
CA GLU A 274 14.35 0.98 -22.70
C GLU A 274 12.85 1.17 -22.50
N ILE A 275 12.40 1.38 -21.26
CA ILE A 275 11.00 1.72 -20.96
C ILE A 275 10.63 3.06 -21.61
N ASP A 276 11.42 4.12 -21.39
CA ASP A 276 11.21 5.44 -22.00
C ASP A 276 11.10 5.34 -23.53
N ALA A 277 11.98 4.58 -24.17
CA ALA A 277 11.96 4.38 -25.61
C ALA A 277 10.69 3.67 -26.10
N ILE A 278 10.15 2.73 -25.32
CA ILE A 278 8.90 2.03 -25.65
C ILE A 278 7.69 2.93 -25.44
N LEU A 279 7.69 3.71 -24.35
CA LEU A 279 6.56 4.59 -24.00
C LEU A 279 6.55 5.88 -24.83
N GLY A 280 7.69 6.28 -25.42
CA GLY A 280 7.83 7.52 -26.16
C GLY A 280 7.81 8.77 -25.28
N VAL A 281 7.95 8.60 -23.97
CA VAL A 281 8.01 9.66 -22.96
C VAL A 281 9.20 9.38 -22.04
N SER A 282 9.93 10.44 -21.67
CA SER A 282 11.04 10.32 -20.74
C SER A 282 10.57 10.45 -19.30
N GLY A 283 11.31 9.82 -18.39
CA GLY A 283 11.06 9.94 -16.96
C GLY A 283 10.41 8.71 -16.35
N SER A 284 10.45 7.56 -17.03
CA SER A 284 10.23 6.28 -16.38
C SER A 284 11.27 6.13 -15.28
N GLY A 285 10.78 5.82 -14.08
CA GLY A 285 11.61 5.82 -12.89
C GLY A 285 10.85 5.32 -11.68
N GLY A 286 11.51 5.37 -10.54
CA GLY A 286 11.05 4.84 -9.28
C GLY A 286 12.24 4.42 -8.43
N ARG A 287 12.08 3.36 -7.66
CA ARG A 287 13.19 2.71 -6.95
C ARG A 287 13.89 1.73 -7.91
N SER A 288 15.08 1.27 -7.54
CA SER A 288 15.82 0.26 -8.32
C SER A 288 15.08 -1.09 -8.45
N ASP A 289 14.03 -1.33 -7.64
CA ASP A 289 13.22 -2.55 -7.63
C ASP A 289 11.75 -2.35 -8.04
N ILE A 290 11.32 -1.10 -8.29
CA ILE A 290 9.98 -0.78 -8.77
C ILE A 290 9.96 0.53 -9.57
N GLY A 291 9.33 0.52 -10.74
CA GLY A 291 9.11 1.71 -11.54
C GLY A 291 8.00 1.54 -12.56
N GLY A 292 8.01 2.32 -13.64
CA GLY A 292 7.03 2.18 -14.71
C GLY A 292 6.76 3.46 -15.49
N THR A 293 5.51 3.67 -15.88
CA THR A 293 5.05 4.86 -16.59
C THR A 293 5.31 6.12 -15.75
N PRO A 294 5.83 7.22 -16.35
CA PRO A 294 5.99 8.49 -15.65
C PRO A 294 4.67 8.97 -15.03
N ARG A 295 4.74 9.70 -13.90
CA ARG A 295 3.54 10.22 -13.23
C ARG A 295 2.77 11.18 -14.16
N GLY A 296 1.47 10.97 -14.27
CA GLY A 296 0.57 11.81 -15.10
C GLY A 296 0.47 11.38 -16.56
N GLU A 297 1.28 10.41 -17.00
CA GLU A 297 1.22 9.87 -18.36
C GLU A 297 0.28 8.68 -18.45
N HIS A 298 -0.34 8.51 -19.63
CA HIS A 298 -1.23 7.38 -19.92
C HIS A 298 -0.68 6.54 -21.07
N VAL A 299 -0.72 5.22 -20.91
CA VAL A 299 -0.24 4.22 -21.86
C VAL A 299 -1.30 3.13 -22.05
N ASN A 300 -1.07 2.24 -23.01
CA ASN A 300 -1.97 1.13 -23.31
C ASN A 300 -1.33 -0.23 -22.99
N GLU A 301 -2.15 -1.28 -23.04
CA GLU A 301 -1.71 -2.67 -22.80
C GLU A 301 -0.61 -3.11 -23.79
N GLU A 302 -0.66 -2.65 -25.04
CA GLU A 302 0.36 -2.97 -26.05
C GLU A 302 1.76 -2.46 -25.63
N SER A 303 1.81 -1.28 -25.01
CA SER A 303 3.06 -0.71 -24.48
C SER A 303 3.59 -1.57 -23.32
N ALA A 304 2.70 -2.03 -22.43
CA ALA A 304 3.04 -2.96 -21.37
C ALA A 304 3.59 -4.29 -21.91
N ARG A 305 2.97 -4.82 -22.97
CA ARG A 305 3.40 -6.03 -23.68
C ARG A 305 4.81 -5.87 -24.27
N LYS A 306 5.10 -4.73 -24.88
CA LYS A 306 6.45 -4.42 -25.42
C LYS A 306 7.50 -4.36 -24.30
N ILE A 307 7.15 -3.78 -23.14
CA ILE A 307 8.04 -3.76 -21.96
C ILE A 307 8.32 -5.18 -21.47
N PHE A 308 7.29 -6.02 -21.35
CA PHE A 308 7.44 -7.44 -21.00
C PHE A 308 8.38 -8.17 -21.96
N GLU A 309 8.21 -8.00 -23.28
CA GLU A 309 9.07 -8.62 -24.29
C GLU A 309 10.51 -8.10 -24.27
N ALA A 310 10.71 -6.81 -23.98
CA ALA A 310 12.04 -6.23 -23.81
C ALA A 310 12.74 -6.82 -22.56
N LEU A 311 12.02 -6.94 -21.46
CA LEU A 311 12.54 -7.50 -20.21
C LEU A 311 12.98 -8.96 -20.42
N LEU A 312 12.17 -9.77 -21.10
CA LEU A 312 12.51 -11.15 -21.47
C LEU A 312 13.81 -11.28 -22.29
N LYS A 313 14.12 -10.30 -23.14
CA LYS A 313 15.38 -10.27 -23.93
C LYS A 313 16.58 -9.84 -23.07
N LYS A 314 16.33 -9.00 -22.07
CA LYS A 314 17.35 -8.45 -21.17
C LYS A 314 17.84 -9.51 -20.18
N ILE A 315 16.92 -10.25 -19.57
CA ILE A 315 17.23 -11.33 -18.65
C ILE A 315 17.70 -12.57 -19.44
N LYS A 316 19.00 -12.64 -19.71
CA LYS A 316 19.64 -13.86 -20.23
C LYS A 316 19.66 -14.91 -19.12
N LEU A 317 18.60 -15.69 -19.00
CA LEU A 317 18.59 -16.93 -18.22
C LEU A 317 19.32 -18.05 -18.98
#